data_AF-A0AAD4DQY3-F1
#
_entry.id   AF-A0AAD4DQY3-F1
#
_cell.length_a   1.000
_cell.length_b   1.000
_cell.length_c   1.000
_cell.angle_alpha   90.00
_cell.angle_beta   90.00
_cell.angle_gamma   90.00
#
_symmetry.space_group_name_H-M   'P 1'
#
loop_
_entity.id
_entity.type
_entity.pdbx_description
1 polymer ?
#
loop_
_entity_poly.entity_id
_entity_poly.type
_entity_poly.pdbx_seq_one_letter_code
_entity_poly.pdbx_strand_id
1 'polypeptide(L)' 'VAVPEGLPLAVTLALAFATKRMTKENLLVRVLGSCETMANSSIICTDKTGTLTRNVISVVA' A
#
# COMPACT_ATOMS: atom_id res chain seq x y z
N VAL A 1 18.34 -23.55 21.63
CA VAL A 1 17.16 -22.92 21.00
C VAL A 1 17.69 -21.81 20.10
N ALA A 2 17.61 -21.96 18.77
CA ALA A 2 18.30 -21.04 17.85
C ALA A 2 17.44 -20.58 16.65
N VAL A 3 16.20 -21.07 16.50
CA VAL A 3 15.30 -20.64 15.44
C VAL A 3 14.20 -19.77 16.04
N PRO A 4 14.06 -18.49 15.63
CA PRO A 4 13.02 -17.62 16.13
C PRO A 4 11.69 -17.92 15.43
N GLU A 5 10.99 -18.97 15.87
CA GLU A 5 9.69 -19.42 15.33
C GLU A 5 8.61 -18.33 15.37
N GLY A 6 8.70 -17.41 16.33
CA GLY A 6 7.77 -16.30 16.48
C GLY A 6 8.03 -15.10 15.56
N LEU A 7 9.20 -15.00 14.93
CA LEU A 7 9.56 -13.83 14.13
C LEU A 7 8.68 -13.67 12.86
N PRO A 8 8.43 -14.73 12.07
CA PRO A 8 7.50 -14.63 10.93
C PRO A 8 6.07 -14.26 11.35
N LEU A 9 5.64 -14.74 12.53
CA LEU A 9 4.34 -14.43 13.13
C LEU A 9 4.24 -12.96 13.53
N ALA A 10 5.29 -12.42 14.18
CA ALA A 10 5.34 -11.01 14.59
C ALA A 10 5.21 -10.06 13.38
N VAL A 11 5.93 -10.35 12.28
CA VAL A 11 5.85 -9.57 11.04
C VAL A 11 4.45 -9.63 10.44
N THR A 12 3.87 -10.83 10.35
CA THR A 12 2.52 -11.02 9.78
C THR A 12 1.45 -10.28 10.58
N LEU A 13 1.51 -10.32 11.92
CA LEU A 13 0.58 -9.59 12.78
C LEU A 13 0.73 -8.08 12.63
N ALA A 14 1.97 -7.57 12.57
CA ALA A 14 2.23 -6.15 12.36
C ALA A 14 1.62 -5.66 11.03
N LEU A 15 1.81 -6.41 9.94
CA LEU A 15 1.22 -6.11 8.64
C LEU A 15 -0.31 -6.18 8.67
N ALA A 16 -0.90 -7.18 9.33
CA ALA A 16 -2.35 -7.32 9.43
C ALA A 16 -3.02 -6.15 10.18
N PHE A 17 -2.40 -5.66 11.26
CA PHE A 17 -2.89 -4.45 11.94
C PHE A 17 -2.73 -3.19 11.09
N ALA A 18 -1.62 -3.08 10.36
CA ALA A 18 -1.38 -1.95 9.45
C ALA A 18 -2.42 -1.92 8.32
N THR A 19 -2.72 -3.04 7.67
CA THR A 19 -3.73 -3.11 6.58
C THR A 19 -5.13 -2.79 7.08
N LYS A 20 -5.48 -3.21 8.31
CA LYS A 20 -6.75 -2.84 8.95
C LYS A 20 -6.86 -1.32 9.17
N ARG A 21 -5.76 -0.63 9.49
CA ARG A 21 -5.72 0.84 9.60
C ARG A 21 -5.85 1.49 8.22
N MET A 22 -5.06 1.06 7.25
CA MET A 22 -5.09 1.57 5.87
C MET A 22 -6.47 1.47 5.22
N THR A 23 -7.22 0.40 5.51
CA THR A 23 -8.60 0.24 5.00
C THR A 23 -9.53 1.37 5.49
N LYS A 24 -9.35 1.85 6.73
CA LYS A 24 -10.13 2.99 7.25
C LYS A 24 -9.78 4.31 6.56
N GLU A 25 -8.62 4.38 5.90
CA GLU A 25 -8.13 5.54 5.15
C GLU A 25 -8.43 5.41 3.64
N ASN A 26 -9.34 4.50 3.26
CA ASN A 26 -9.71 4.18 1.87
C ASN A 26 -8.58 3.54 1.04
N LEU A 27 -7.59 2.91 1.70
CA LEU A 27 -6.53 2.15 1.03
C LEU A 27 -6.74 0.65 1.25
N LEU A 28 -7.23 -0.03 0.22
CA LEU A 28 -7.47 -1.48 0.24
C LEU A 28 -6.21 -2.26 -0.16
N VAL A 29 -5.55 -2.88 0.82
CA VAL A 29 -4.41 -3.79 0.58
C VAL A 29 -4.93 -5.19 0.25
N ARG A 30 -4.72 -5.65 -0.99
CA ARG A 30 -5.15 -6.99 -1.44
C ARG A 30 -4.12 -8.08 -1.23
N VAL A 31 -2.84 -7.72 -1.14
CA VAL A 31 -1.70 -8.63 -0.95
C VAL A 31 -0.83 -8.07 0.17
N LEU A 32 -0.64 -8.84 1.25
CA LEU A 32 0.06 -8.35 2.46
C LEU A 32 1.50 -7.88 2.16
N GLY A 33 2.23 -8.58 1.29
CA GLY A 33 3.59 -8.19 0.90
C GLY A 33 3.69 -6.87 0.11
N SER A 34 2.58 -6.36 -0.40
CA SER A 34 2.55 -5.05 -1.08
C SER A 34 2.90 -3.91 -0.13
N CYS A 35 2.59 -4.05 1.17
CA CYS A 35 2.94 -3.06 2.18
C CYS A 35 4.45 -2.88 2.30
N GLU A 36 5.21 -3.98 2.36
CA GLU A 36 6.67 -3.93 2.43
C GLU A 36 7.28 -3.41 1.12
N THR A 37 6.73 -3.81 -0.03
CA THR A 37 7.20 -3.34 -1.34
C THR A 37 7.02 -1.83 -1.49
N MET A 38 5.85 -1.30 -1.12
CA MET A 38 5.58 0.14 -1.16
C MET A 38 6.44 0.93 -0.16
N ALA A 39 6.76 0.35 1.00
CA ALA A 39 7.62 1.02 1.99
C ALA A 39 9.04 1.29 1.45
N ASN A 40 9.52 0.49 0.50
CA ASN A 40 10.84 0.63 -0.11
C ASN A 40 10.80 1.09 -1.58
N SER A 41 9.66 1.62 -2.06
CA SER A 41 9.57 2.09 -3.44
C SER A 41 10.36 3.39 -3.62
N SER A 42 11.30 3.42 -4.57
CA SER A 42 12.06 4.62 -4.92
C SER A 42 11.43 5.39 -6.10
N ILE A 43 10.60 4.73 -6.90
CA ILE A 43 9.99 5.29 -8.11
C ILE A 43 8.52 4.86 -8.14
N ILE A 44 7.62 5.83 -8.37
CA ILE A 44 6.19 5.60 -8.57
C ILE A 44 5.86 5.99 -10.02
N CYS A 45 5.63 4.98 -10.87
CA CYS A 45 5.12 5.20 -12.21
C CYS A 45 3.61 5.41 -12.11
N THR A 46 3.16 6.67 -12.24
CA THR A 46 1.74 7.01 -12.23
C THR A 46 1.20 7.19 -13.64
N ASP A 47 -0.03 6.73 -13.87
CA ASP A 47 -0.77 7.15 -15.06
C ASP A 47 -1.23 8.62 -14.92
N LYS A 48 -1.52 9.28 -16.03
CA LYS A 48 -1.97 10.67 -16.05
C LYS A 48 -3.49 10.76 -15.86
N THR A 49 -4.25 10.11 -16.75
CA THR A 49 -5.70 10.32 -16.84
C THR A 49 -6.43 9.50 -15.79
N GLY A 50 -7.21 10.13 -14.92
CA GLY A 50 -7.93 9.43 -13.84
C GLY A 50 -7.08 9.12 -12.61
N THR A 51 -5.77 9.39 -12.64
CA THR A 51 -4.89 9.35 -11.45
C THR A 51 -4.40 10.75 -11.08
N LEU A 52 -3.62 11.41 -11.94
CA LEU A 52 -3.19 12.79 -11.71
C LEU A 52 -4.28 13.82 -12.06
N THR A 53 -5.07 13.53 -13.09
CA THR A 53 -6.23 14.36 -13.48
C THR A 53 -7.53 13.67 -13.10
N ARG A 54 -8.59 14.44 -12.84
CA ARG A 54 -9.92 13.92 -12.50
C ARG A 54 -10.66 13.25 -13.66
N ASN A 55 -10.01 13.14 -14.83
CA ASN A 55 -10.66 12.72 -16.07
C ASN A 55 -11.94 13.53 -16.40
N VAL A 56 -11.94 14.83 -16.05
CA VAL A 56 -12.99 15.79 -16.38
C VAL A 56 -12.38 16.81 -17.31
N ILE A 57 -12.91 16.92 -18.53
CA ILE A 57 -12.42 17.85 -19.54
C ILE A 57 -13.25 19.13 -19.47
N SER A 58 -12.59 20.27 -19.33
CA SER A 58 -13.20 21.59 -19.45
C SER A 58 -12.40 22.45 -20.43
N VAL A 59 -13.08 23.32 -21.16
CA VAL A 59 -12.43 24.32 -22.00
C VAL A 59 -11.94 25.45 -21.10
N VAL A 60 -10.66 25.81 -21.21
CA VAL A 60 -10.04 26.94 -20.50
C VAL A 60 -9.81 28.04 -21.55
N ALA A 61 -10.20 29.27 -21.23
CA ALA A 61 -10.02 30.43 -22.08
C ALA A 61 -8.56 30.94 -22.07
#